data_AF-S8CRZ4-F1
#
_entry.id   AF-S8CRZ4-F1
#
_cell.length_a   1.000
_cell.length_b   1.000
_cell.length_c   1.000
_cell.angle_alpha   90.00
_cell.angle_beta   90.00
_cell.angle_gamma   90.00
#
_symmetry.space_group_name_H-M   'P 1'
#
loop_
_entity.id
_entity.type
_entity.pdbx_description
1 polymer ?
#
loop_
_entity_poly.entity_id
_entity_poly.type
_entity_poly.pdbx_seq_one_letter_code
_entity_poly.pdbx_strand_id
1 'polypeptide(L)'
;MDNSYTSSPERAAGCFGRPGRHAGDKKQQLSKLLLNVNIQNSSWPVQVLMPPESTVADLVKAALEIYVKEKRRPLLPTGDPQCYRLHYSPFTLDSLSSEQRVMELGSRSFFLCRSNNE
;
A
#
# COMPACT_ATOMS: atom_id res chain seq x y z
N MET A 1 -52.31 -15.89 -49.51
CA MET A 1 -53.52 -15.50 -48.75
C MET A 1 -53.24 -15.83 -47.30
N ASP A 2 -53.08 -14.96 -46.32
CA ASP A 2 -52.81 -13.53 -46.18
C ASP A 2 -52.43 -13.38 -44.69
N ASN A 3 -51.50 -12.49 -44.41
CA ASN A 3 -51.13 -12.03 -43.08
C ASN A 3 -52.33 -11.43 -42.33
N SER A 4 -52.39 -11.59 -41.00
CA SER A 4 -52.57 -10.46 -40.06
C SER A 4 -52.60 -10.96 -38.61
N TYR A 5 -51.49 -10.82 -37.87
CA TYR A 5 -51.22 -9.71 -36.93
C TYR A 5 -52.18 -9.65 -35.74
N THR A 6 -51.67 -10.04 -34.56
CA THR A 6 -51.99 -9.29 -33.34
C THR A 6 -50.70 -8.76 -32.75
N SER A 7 -50.66 -7.44 -32.65
CA SER A 7 -49.54 -6.57 -32.39
C SER A 7 -49.28 -6.39 -30.89
N SER A 8 -48.05 -5.93 -30.59
CA SER A 8 -47.69 -4.96 -29.53
C SER A 8 -46.94 -5.49 -28.29
N PRO A 9 -46.14 -4.65 -27.60
CA PRO A 9 -44.86 -4.11 -28.11
C PRO A 9 -43.74 -4.05 -27.03
N GLU A 10 -42.55 -3.63 -27.48
CA GLU A 10 -41.57 -2.77 -26.79
C GLU A 10 -41.04 -3.15 -25.39
N ARG A 11 -39.70 -3.34 -25.34
CA ARG A 11 -38.78 -2.52 -24.52
C ARG A 11 -37.34 -2.92 -24.88
N ALA A 12 -36.68 -2.13 -25.72
CA ALA A 12 -35.90 -0.95 -25.36
C ALA A 12 -34.54 -1.27 -24.73
N ALA A 13 -33.51 -0.81 -25.47
CA ALA A 13 -32.26 -0.24 -24.99
C ALA A 13 -31.28 -1.11 -24.19
N GLY A 14 -30.11 -1.32 -24.77
CA GLY A 14 -28.96 -1.81 -24.03
C GLY A 14 -27.67 -1.99 -24.82
N CYS A 15 -27.30 -1.04 -25.69
CA CYS A 15 -25.93 -0.97 -26.20
C CYS A 15 -24.98 -0.59 -25.05
N PHE A 16 -24.53 -1.57 -24.26
CA PHE A 16 -23.39 -1.41 -23.37
C PHE A 16 -22.14 -1.98 -24.04
N GLY A 17 -21.78 -1.40 -25.18
CA GLY A 17 -20.36 -1.31 -25.50
C GLY A 17 -19.76 -0.28 -24.56
N ARG A 18 -18.87 -0.69 -23.64
CA ARG A 18 -17.84 0.21 -23.12
C ARG A 18 -16.52 -0.49 -22.84
N PRO A 19 -15.43 0.27 -22.98
CA PRO A 19 -14.14 -0.22 -23.39
C PRO A 19 -13.18 -0.39 -22.23
N GLY A 20 -12.10 -1.12 -22.49
CA GLY A 20 -10.78 -0.61 -22.18
C GLY A 20 -10.20 -0.97 -20.82
N ARG A 21 -9.01 -1.58 -20.94
CA ARG A 21 -7.83 -1.34 -20.12
C ARG A 21 -7.91 -1.85 -18.67
N HIS A 22 -7.38 -3.05 -18.50
CA HIS A 22 -6.27 -3.19 -17.57
C HIS A 22 -5.02 -3.61 -18.33
N ALA A 23 -4.44 -2.62 -19.03
CA ALA A 23 -3.01 -2.54 -19.14
C ALA A 23 -2.48 -2.40 -17.71
N GLY A 24 -2.05 -3.53 -17.17
CA GLY A 24 -1.45 -3.65 -15.86
C GLY A 24 -0.35 -4.69 -15.95
N ASP A 25 0.52 -4.54 -16.96
CA ASP A 25 1.81 -5.17 -17.05
C ASP A 25 2.65 -4.69 -15.85
N LYS A 26 2.34 -5.19 -14.66
CA LYS A 26 3.28 -5.21 -13.57
C LYS A 26 3.92 -6.58 -13.68
N LYS A 27 4.97 -6.67 -14.51
CA LYS A 27 5.96 -7.76 -14.48
C LYS A 27 6.12 -8.19 -13.03
N GLN A 28 5.52 -9.34 -12.72
CA GLN A 28 5.56 -9.93 -11.40
C GLN A 28 6.96 -10.52 -11.26
N GLN A 29 7.95 -9.68 -10.98
CA GLN A 29 9.21 -10.15 -10.40
C GLN A 29 8.84 -10.65 -8.99
N LEU A 30 8.53 -11.94 -8.91
CA LEU A 30 8.00 -12.66 -7.75
C LEU A 30 9.08 -12.91 -6.70
N SER A 31 9.76 -11.86 -6.27
CA SER A 31 10.67 -11.89 -5.12
C SER A 31 10.32 -10.77 -4.16
N LYS A 32 9.03 -10.63 -3.83
CA LYS A 32 8.56 -9.65 -2.84
C LYS A 32 9.15 -9.99 -1.47
N LEU A 33 9.73 -9.00 -0.81
CA LEU A 33 10.23 -9.11 0.56
C LEU A 33 9.10 -8.78 1.53
N LEU A 34 8.91 -9.66 2.50
CA LEU A 34 8.06 -9.40 3.66
C LEU A 34 8.90 -8.64 4.71
N LEU A 35 8.44 -7.44 5.04
CA LEU A 35 9.10 -6.53 5.95
C LEU A 35 8.18 -6.28 7.14
N ASN A 36 8.72 -6.42 8.34
CA ASN A 36 8.01 -6.25 9.60
C ASN A 36 8.33 -4.87 10.18
N VAL A 37 7.36 -3.96 10.13
CA VAL A 37 7.54 -2.57 10.57
C VAL A 37 6.83 -2.39 11.91
N ASN A 38 7.60 -2.23 12.98
CA ASN A 38 7.10 -2.01 14.33
C ASN A 38 6.92 -0.51 14.56
N ILE A 39 5.67 -0.05 14.66
CA ILE A 39 5.39 1.38 14.83
C ILE A 39 5.41 1.71 16.32
N GLN A 40 6.12 2.77 16.69
CA GLN A 40 6.16 3.28 18.06
C GLN A 40 4.73 3.52 18.58
N ASN A 41 4.43 3.00 19.77
CA ASN A 41 3.11 3.03 20.42
C ASN A 41 2.02 2.17 19.76
N SER A 42 2.32 1.37 18.72
CA SER A 42 1.35 0.42 18.15
C SER A 42 1.34 -0.91 18.91
N SER A 43 0.18 -1.56 18.99
CA SER A 43 0.04 -2.86 19.68
C SER A 43 0.58 -4.04 18.88
N TRP A 44 0.77 -3.91 17.57
CA TRP A 44 1.21 -4.99 16.68
C TRP A 44 2.01 -4.42 15.51
N PRO A 45 3.06 -5.12 15.07
CA PRO A 45 3.82 -4.68 13.91
C PRO A 45 2.97 -4.76 12.63
N VAL A 46 3.31 -3.90 11.69
CA VAL A 46 2.72 -3.81 10.36
C VAL A 46 3.56 -4.64 9.40
N GLN A 47 2.94 -5.61 8.74
CA GLN A 47 3.60 -6.42 7.74
C GLN A 47 3.39 -5.80 6.37
N VAL A 48 4.48 -5.47 5.69
CA VAL A 48 4.47 -4.83 4.37
C VAL A 48 5.16 -5.76 3.38
N LEU A 49 4.52 -5.99 2.23
CA LEU A 49 5.04 -6.86 1.19
C LEU A 49 5.43 -6.02 -0.04
N MET A 50 6.74 -5.94 -0.30
CA MET A 50 7.30 -4.91 -1.18
C MET A 50 8.39 -5.52 -2.07
N PRO A 51 8.60 -5.07 -3.31
CA PRO A 51 9.72 -5.52 -4.10
C PRO A 51 11.06 -5.10 -3.44
N PRO A 52 12.14 -5.87 -3.63
CA PRO A 52 13.44 -5.61 -3.03
C PRO A 52 14.07 -4.31 -3.53
N GLU A 53 13.67 -3.86 -4.72
CA GLU A 53 14.09 -2.58 -5.30
C GLU A 53 13.32 -1.37 -4.76
N SER A 54 12.32 -1.57 -3.89
CA SER A 54 11.63 -0.46 -3.22
C SER A 54 12.58 0.27 -2.27
N THR A 55 12.30 1.56 -2.07
CA THR A 55 13.03 2.40 -1.12
C THR A 55 12.39 2.37 0.26
N VAL A 56 13.14 2.80 1.27
CA VAL A 56 12.64 3.01 2.63
C VAL A 56 11.46 4.01 2.64
N ALA A 57 11.49 5.05 1.80
CA ALA A 57 10.38 5.99 1.68
C ALA A 57 9.05 5.29 1.30
N ASP A 58 9.12 4.38 0.33
CA ASP A 58 7.99 3.58 -0.10
C ASP A 58 7.50 2.68 1.04
N LEU A 59 8.43 2.07 1.81
CA LEU A 59 8.10 1.24 2.97
C LEU A 59 7.38 2.00 4.07
N VAL A 60 7.85 3.19 4.43
CA VAL A 60 7.17 4.04 5.40
C VAL A 60 5.77 4.38 4.90
N LYS A 61 5.65 4.81 3.63
CA LYS A 61 4.36 5.15 3.04
C LYS A 61 3.38 3.98 3.06
N ALA A 62 3.81 2.80 2.60
CA ALA A 62 2.97 1.60 2.59
C ALA A 62 2.60 1.14 4.01
N ALA A 63 3.53 1.22 4.96
CA ALA A 63 3.26 0.92 6.37
C ALA A 63 2.19 1.86 6.95
N LEU A 64 2.28 3.16 6.67
CA LEU A 64 1.29 4.15 7.08
C LEU A 64 -0.07 3.91 6.43
N GLU A 65 -0.10 3.61 5.13
CA GLU A 65 -1.34 3.28 4.41
C GLU A 65 -2.02 2.04 5.01
N ILE A 66 -1.26 0.99 5.32
CA ILE A 66 -1.80 -0.21 5.98
C ILE A 66 -2.29 0.14 7.39
N TYR A 67 -1.52 0.92 8.16
CA TYR A 67 -1.91 1.32 9.51
C TYR A 67 -3.23 2.11 9.53
N VAL A 68 -3.37 3.07 8.63
CA VAL A 68 -4.58 3.89 8.45
C VAL A 68 -5.75 3.01 7.98
N LYS A 69 -5.50 2.12 7.02
CA LYS A 69 -6.51 1.18 6.49
C LYS A 69 -7.03 0.24 7.57
N GLU A 70 -6.14 -0.26 8.44
CA GLU A 70 -6.51 -1.11 9.56
C GLU A 70 -7.10 -0.32 10.74
N LYS A 71 -7.15 1.03 10.66
CA LYS A 71 -7.61 1.94 11.73
C LYS A 71 -7.01 1.57 13.09
N ARG A 72 -5.72 1.20 13.10
CA ARG A 72 -5.04 0.74 14.30
C ARG A 72 -4.95 1.88 15.32
N ARG A 73 -5.07 1.52 16.60
CA ARG A 73 -4.90 2.44 17.72
C ARG A 73 -3.48 2.32 18.28
N PRO A 74 -2.86 3.44 18.71
CA PRO A 74 -3.37 4.81 18.69
C PRO A 74 -3.37 5.42 17.28
N LEU A 75 -4.34 6.29 17.00
CA LEU A 75 -4.40 6.98 15.71
C LEU A 75 -3.12 7.78 15.50
N LEU A 76 -2.45 7.56 14.37
CA LEU A 76 -1.29 8.36 14.02
C LEU A 76 -1.77 9.81 13.83
N PRO A 77 -1.19 10.78 14.55
CA PRO A 77 -1.63 12.17 14.48
C PRO A 77 -1.35 12.81 13.11
N THR A 78 -0.44 12.22 12.33
CA THR A 78 0.06 12.75 11.06
C THR A 78 0.29 11.58 10.12
N GLY A 79 -0.28 11.59 8.92
CA GLY A 79 -0.08 10.55 7.91
C GLY A 79 1.16 10.76 7.04
N ASP A 80 1.98 11.76 7.37
CA ASP A 80 3.10 12.20 6.55
C ASP A 80 4.33 11.33 6.78
N PRO A 81 4.87 10.69 5.71
CA PRO A 81 6.05 9.83 5.83
C PRO A 81 7.32 10.59 6.27
N GLN A 82 7.35 11.92 6.14
CA GLN A 82 8.46 12.78 6.59
C GLN A 82 8.53 12.93 8.11
N CYS A 83 7.41 12.77 8.82
CA CYS A 83 7.40 12.83 10.29
C CYS A 83 7.87 11.53 10.95
N TYR A 84 8.12 10.49 10.16
CA TYR A 84 8.53 9.18 10.65
C TYR A 84 9.92 8.82 10.15
N ARG A 85 10.72 8.27 11.05
CA ARG A 85 12.05 7.75 10.75
C ARG A 85 12.07 6.25 10.98
N LEU A 86 12.65 5.53 10.03
CA LEU A 86 12.83 4.10 10.12
C LEU A 86 14.17 3.81 10.80
N HIS A 87 14.20 2.92 11.78
CA HIS A 87 15.37 2.50 12.52
C HIS A 87 15.51 0.98 12.44
N TYR A 88 16.73 0.47 12.61
CA TYR A 88 16.95 -0.97 12.75
C TYR A 88 16.38 -1.52 14.07
N SER A 89 16.41 -0.71 15.12
CA SER A 89 16.05 -1.09 16.48
C SER A 89 15.44 0.09 17.23
N PRO A 90 14.59 -0.13 18.25
CA PRO A 90 14.06 0.96 19.08
C PRO A 90 15.14 1.69 19.89
N PHE A 91 16.33 1.10 20.04
CA PHE A 91 17.44 1.67 20.81
C PHE A 91 18.49 2.38 19.96
N THR A 92 18.43 2.25 18.64
CA THR A 92 19.43 2.82 17.74
C THR A 92 19.03 4.23 17.33
N LEU A 93 19.91 5.21 17.55
CA LEU A 93 19.74 6.58 17.04
C LEU A 93 19.97 6.67 15.52
N ASP A 94 20.55 5.65 14.89
CA ASP A 94 20.79 5.62 13.46
C ASP A 94 19.46 5.39 12.70
N SER A 95 19.02 6.41 11.98
CA SER A 95 17.83 6.36 11.13
C SER A 95 18.23 6.02 9.70
N LEU A 96 17.50 5.08 9.11
CA LEU A 96 17.65 4.69 7.72
C LEU A 96 17.25 5.82 6.78
N SER A 97 18.08 6.04 5.77
CA SER A 97 17.80 7.02 4.71
C SER A 97 16.60 6.58 3.88
N SER A 98 15.69 7.51 3.61
CA SER A 98 14.47 7.27 2.82
C SER A 98 14.77 6.82 1.38
N GLU A 99 15.95 7.15 0.86
CA GLU A 99 16.43 6.76 -0.48
C GLU A 99 17.07 5.37 -0.53
N GLN A 100 17.38 4.78 0.62
CA GLN A 100 18.03 3.47 0.69
C GLN A 100 17.06 2.37 0.27
N ARG A 101 17.55 1.34 -0.44
CA ARG A 101 16.71 0.22 -0.88
C ARG A 101 16.48 -0.77 0.26
N VAL A 102 15.28 -1.32 0.33
CA VAL A 102 14.92 -2.31 1.37
C VAL A 102 15.76 -3.60 1.27
N MET A 103 16.28 -3.94 0.09
CA MET A 103 17.19 -5.06 -0.09
C MET A 103 18.58 -4.85 0.52
N GLU A 104 19.07 -3.61 0.61
CA GLU A 104 20.43 -3.30 1.10
C GLU A 104 20.50 -3.33 2.63
N LEU A 105 19.36 -3.20 3.29
CA LEU A 105 19.26 -3.17 4.75
C LEU A 105 19.64 -4.50 5.40
N GLY A 106 19.59 -5.61 4.65
CA GLY A 106 19.86 -6.98 5.13
C GLY A 106 18.90 -7.50 6.22
N SER A 107 18.08 -6.61 6.77
CA SER A 107 17.13 -6.85 7.84
C SER A 107 15.71 -6.97 7.28
N ARG A 108 14.88 -7.76 7.95
CA ARG A 108 13.46 -7.91 7.62
C ARG A 108 12.54 -7.32 8.69
N SER A 109 13.10 -6.78 9.76
CA SER A 109 12.35 -6.11 10.82
C SER A 109 12.92 -4.72 11.03
N PHE A 110 12.03 -3.74 11.13
CA PHE A 110 12.36 -2.34 11.27
C PHE A 110 11.44 -1.71 12.30
N PHE A 111 11.87 -0.58 12.84
CA PHE A 111 11.11 0.20 13.82
C PHE A 111 10.81 1.57 13.23
N LEU A 112 9.55 1.97 13.23
CA LEU A 112 9.12 3.28 12.79
C LEU A 112 8.90 4.17 14.01
N CYS A 113 9.77 5.16 14.18
CA CYS A 113 9.71 6.12 15.27
C CYS A 113 9.23 7.48 14.74
N ARG A 114 8.49 8.21 15.56
CA ARG A 114 8.15 9.60 15.22
C ARG A 114 9.40 10.46 15.42
N SER A 115 9.77 11.21 14.39
CA SER A 115 10.78 12.25 14.54
C SER A 115 10.13 13.43 15.27
N ASN A 116 10.34 13.53 16.59
CA ASN A 116 10.17 14.80 17.28
C ASN A 116 11.35 15.67 16.86
N ASN A 117 11.18 16.43 15.77
CA ASN A 117 12.03 17.58 15.54
C ASN A 117 11.58 18.61 16.59
N GLU A 118 12.35 18.71 17.67
CA GLU A 118 12.13 19.69 18.75
C GLU A 118 12.55 21.10 18.28
#